data_AF-A0A918I643-F1
#
_entry.id   AF-A0A918I643-F1
#
_cell.length_a   1.000
_cell.length_b   1.000
_cell.length_c   1.000
_cell.angle_alpha   90.00
_cell.angle_beta   90.00
_cell.angle_gamma   90.00
#
_symmetry.space_group_name_H-M   'P 1'
#
loop_
_entity.id
_entity.type
_entity.pdbx_description
1 polymer ?
#
loop_
_entity_poly.entity_id
_entity_poly.type
_entity_poly.pdbx_seq_one_letter_code
_entity_poly.pdbx_strand_id
1 'polypeptide(L)'
;MELSEPFNVLSLRHVPADPGAWGSSARIRLMVDGVDVVKTIHPDSDSSLVHEMLIGPPETWPLRAGSEPRRVELSNNYCDTGCCGGVFVTIERCGGLVVWTWENTDDIRVPLPPDSHFDADRYDAELDRVSADHSWEEPVDTAARLLARALVALDWYQRWNCLPEPWGLGVSVGDRGEKAHITMRFRVEDSSLATAFRRYTMAVTGSEPVEDQVRRFAERIDTVDPRSAAQPE
;
A
#
# COMPACT_ATOMS: atom_id res chain seq x y z
N MET A 1 -16.63 -38.73 0.39
CA MET A 1 -16.75 -38.00 -0.89
C MET A 1 -16.51 -36.55 -0.55
N GLU A 2 -15.24 -36.17 -0.44
CA GLU A 2 -14.84 -34.78 -0.17
C GLU A 2 -15.03 -34.01 -1.46
N LEU A 3 -16.08 -33.20 -1.51
CA LEU A 3 -16.16 -32.13 -2.50
C LEU A 3 -15.16 -31.09 -2.03
N SER A 4 -13.90 -31.19 -2.49
CA SER A 4 -12.98 -30.07 -2.45
C SER A 4 -13.66 -28.95 -3.21
N GLU A 5 -14.18 -27.94 -2.52
CA GLU A 5 -14.51 -26.69 -3.19
C GLU A 5 -13.26 -26.23 -3.97
N PRO A 6 -13.41 -25.80 -5.22
CA PRO A 6 -12.27 -25.31 -5.98
C PRO A 6 -11.71 -24.08 -5.25
N PHE A 7 -10.38 -24.04 -5.06
CA PHE A 7 -9.73 -22.87 -4.51
C PHE A 7 -10.07 -21.63 -5.34
N ASN A 8 -10.39 -20.53 -4.65
CA ASN A 8 -10.51 -19.23 -5.27
C ASN A 8 -9.18 -18.81 -5.88
N VAL A 9 -9.24 -17.94 -6.89
CA VAL A 9 -8.08 -17.35 -7.56
C VAL A 9 -8.01 -15.87 -7.21
N LEU A 10 -6.95 -15.46 -6.53
CA LEU A 10 -6.63 -14.04 -6.32
C LEU A 10 -5.95 -13.50 -7.58
N SER A 11 -6.37 -12.31 -8.02
CA SER A 11 -5.62 -11.51 -8.99
C SER A 11 -5.53 -10.06 -8.54
N LEU A 12 -4.32 -9.51 -8.55
CA LEU A 12 -3.99 -8.15 -8.17
C LEU A 12 -3.50 -7.36 -9.39
N ARG A 13 -3.95 -6.12 -9.51
CA ARG A 13 -3.59 -5.23 -10.61
C ARG A 13 -3.28 -3.83 -10.10
N HIS A 14 -2.20 -3.26 -10.60
CA HIS A 14 -1.94 -1.84 -10.42
C HIS A 14 -2.95 -1.02 -11.20
N VAL A 15 -3.48 0.00 -10.54
CA VAL A 15 -4.33 1.02 -11.14
C VAL A 15 -3.67 2.36 -10.83
N PRO A 16 -3.07 3.04 -11.82
CA PRO A 16 -2.55 4.39 -11.64
C PRO A 16 -3.63 5.31 -11.07
N ALA A 17 -3.24 6.28 -10.25
CA ALA A 17 -4.19 7.24 -9.72
C ALA A 17 -4.83 8.06 -10.83
N ASP A 18 -6.17 8.09 -10.87
CA ASP A 18 -6.91 8.94 -11.80
C ASP A 18 -6.66 10.43 -11.49
N PRO A 19 -6.66 11.31 -12.51
CA PRO A 19 -6.64 12.75 -12.27
C PRO A 19 -7.82 13.19 -11.38
N GLY A 20 -7.52 13.69 -10.18
CA GLY A 20 -8.53 14.09 -9.19
C GLY A 20 -8.90 13.03 -8.16
N ALA A 21 -8.32 11.83 -8.23
CA ALA A 21 -8.38 10.87 -7.14
C ALA A 21 -7.70 11.43 -5.89
N TRP A 22 -8.13 10.94 -4.73
CA TRP A 22 -7.46 11.30 -3.48
C TRP A 22 -6.14 10.56 -3.37
N GLY A 23 -5.06 11.33 -3.25
CA GLY A 23 -3.72 10.79 -3.36
C GLY A 23 -3.35 10.41 -4.79
N SER A 24 -2.05 10.23 -4.99
CA SER A 24 -1.49 10.05 -6.34
C SER A 24 -0.74 8.73 -6.48
N SER A 25 -0.65 7.96 -5.39
CA SER A 25 -0.17 6.59 -5.35
C SER A 25 -1.01 5.68 -6.24
N ALA A 26 -0.36 4.77 -6.96
CA ALA A 26 -1.06 3.72 -7.67
C ALA A 26 -1.72 2.75 -6.67
N ARG A 27 -2.99 2.46 -6.91
CA ARG A 27 -3.78 1.55 -6.08
C ARG A 27 -3.63 0.11 -6.55
N ILE A 28 -3.90 -0.83 -5.65
CA ILE A 28 -3.99 -2.25 -5.97
C ILE A 28 -5.46 -2.64 -6.06
N ARG A 29 -5.93 -2.89 -7.29
CA ARG A 29 -7.24 -3.49 -7.51
C ARG A 29 -7.16 -4.99 -7.26
N LEU A 30 -8.10 -5.48 -6.47
CA LEU A 30 -8.19 -6.85 -6.00
C LEU A 30 -9.35 -7.56 -6.66
N MET A 31 -9.07 -8.72 -7.23
CA MET A 31 -10.05 -9.59 -7.88
C MET A 31 -10.04 -10.97 -7.23
N VAL A 32 -11.20 -11.51 -6.88
CA VAL A 32 -11.37 -12.91 -6.47
C VAL A 32 -12.22 -13.60 -7.52
N ASP A 33 -11.69 -14.67 -8.12
CA ASP A 33 -12.31 -15.40 -9.23
C ASP A 33 -12.70 -14.50 -10.41
N GLY A 34 -11.89 -13.47 -10.65
CA GLY A 34 -12.14 -12.49 -11.71
C GLY A 34 -13.24 -11.48 -11.41
N VAL A 35 -13.74 -11.41 -10.17
CA VAL A 35 -14.69 -10.39 -9.69
C VAL A 35 -13.98 -9.36 -8.81
N ASP A 36 -14.18 -8.07 -9.10
CA ASP A 36 -13.76 -6.97 -8.21
C ASP A 36 -14.71 -6.94 -7.00
N VAL A 37 -14.37 -7.73 -5.98
CA VAL A 37 -15.23 -7.94 -4.81
C VAL A 37 -15.43 -6.62 -4.07
N VAL A 38 -14.36 -5.85 -3.87
CA VAL A 38 -14.40 -4.56 -3.18
C VAL A 38 -15.33 -3.59 -3.89
N LYS A 39 -15.20 -3.44 -5.21
CA LYS A 39 -16.12 -2.59 -5.99
C LYS A 39 -17.57 -3.09 -5.95
N THR A 40 -17.79 -4.39 -5.79
CA THR A 40 -19.15 -4.95 -5.73
C THR A 40 -19.82 -4.66 -4.39
N ILE A 41 -19.09 -4.83 -3.29
CA ILE A 41 -19.63 -4.68 -1.94
C ILE A 41 -19.53 -3.25 -1.40
N HIS A 42 -18.62 -2.44 -1.96
CA HIS A 42 -18.34 -1.07 -1.52
C HIS A 42 -18.04 -0.16 -2.73
N PRO A 43 -19.02 0.06 -3.63
CA PRO A 43 -18.81 0.66 -4.95
C PRO A 43 -18.36 2.12 -4.95
N ASP A 44 -18.69 2.87 -3.90
CA ASP A 44 -18.38 4.30 -3.76
C ASP A 44 -17.06 4.57 -3.01
N SER A 45 -16.32 3.50 -2.70
CA SER A 45 -15.09 3.55 -1.91
C SER A 45 -13.82 3.52 -2.76
N ASP A 46 -12.73 3.96 -2.14
CA ASP A 46 -11.39 3.78 -2.68
C ASP A 46 -10.72 2.54 -2.07
N SER A 47 -9.84 1.91 -2.86
CA SER A 47 -8.97 0.89 -2.31
C SER A 47 -8.00 1.50 -1.30
N SER A 48 -7.93 0.90 -0.12
CA SER A 48 -6.93 1.24 0.91
C SER A 48 -5.56 0.64 0.60
N LEU A 49 -5.46 -0.25 -0.39
CA LEU A 49 -4.21 -0.87 -0.82
C LEU A 49 -3.54 -0.03 -1.91
N VAL A 50 -2.32 0.41 -1.63
CA VAL A 50 -1.46 1.12 -2.59
C VAL A 50 -0.17 0.36 -2.85
N HIS A 51 0.45 0.58 -4.00
CA HIS A 51 1.68 -0.09 -4.39
C HIS A 51 2.78 0.05 -3.34
N GLU A 52 2.86 1.20 -2.67
CA GLU A 52 3.90 1.47 -1.68
C GLU A 52 3.87 0.53 -0.47
N MET A 53 2.73 -0.12 -0.20
CA MET A 53 2.60 -1.13 0.84
C MET A 53 3.22 -2.49 0.45
N LEU A 54 3.51 -2.69 -0.84
CA LEU A 54 4.22 -3.86 -1.36
C LEU A 54 5.72 -3.60 -1.52
N ILE A 55 6.20 -2.45 -1.04
CA ILE A 55 7.63 -2.13 -0.99
C ILE A 55 8.14 -2.52 0.40
N GLY A 56 9.08 -3.46 0.42
CA GLY A 56 9.66 -4.00 1.65
C GLY A 56 9.74 -5.52 1.58
N PRO A 57 10.23 -6.18 2.66
CA PRO A 57 10.23 -7.63 2.76
C PRO A 57 8.80 -8.19 2.63
N PRO A 58 8.58 -9.32 1.94
CA PRO A 58 7.23 -9.85 1.69
C PRO A 58 6.37 -10.05 2.94
N GLU A 59 6.99 -10.42 4.06
CA GLU A 59 6.36 -10.56 5.38
C GLU A 59 5.63 -9.31 5.88
N THR A 60 6.04 -8.11 5.41
CA THR A 60 5.44 -6.83 5.80
C THR A 60 4.25 -6.43 4.93
N TRP A 61 4.05 -7.09 3.79
CA TRP A 61 2.97 -6.75 2.88
C TRP A 61 1.62 -7.02 3.54
N PRO A 62 0.62 -6.11 3.43
CA PRO A 62 -0.66 -6.27 4.11
C PRO A 62 -1.32 -7.62 3.83
N LEU A 63 -1.30 -8.04 2.56
CA LEU A 63 -1.93 -9.28 2.10
C LEU A 63 -1.07 -10.53 2.31
N ARG A 64 0.20 -10.46 2.74
CA ARG A 64 0.96 -11.70 2.96
C ARG A 64 0.24 -12.58 4.00
N ALA A 65 0.19 -13.90 3.84
CA ALA A 65 -0.40 -14.74 4.88
C ALA A 65 0.69 -15.15 5.89
N GLY A 66 0.57 -14.69 7.13
CA GLY A 66 1.52 -14.97 8.22
C GLY A 66 1.13 -16.19 9.06
N SER A 67 1.88 -16.45 10.14
CA SER A 67 1.54 -17.47 11.13
C SER A 67 0.38 -17.08 12.05
N GLU A 68 0.09 -15.79 12.18
CA GLU A 68 -1.01 -15.26 12.97
C GLU A 68 -2.08 -14.65 12.04
N PRO A 69 -3.38 -14.81 12.35
CA PRO A 69 -4.44 -14.12 11.64
C PRO A 69 -4.26 -12.60 11.70
N ARG A 70 -4.38 -11.94 10.55
CA ARG A 70 -4.25 -10.49 10.43
C ARG A 70 -5.50 -9.88 9.83
N ARG A 71 -5.98 -8.78 10.41
CA ARG A 71 -7.09 -7.99 9.85
C ARG A 71 -6.53 -6.90 8.94
N VAL A 72 -6.98 -6.86 7.69
CA VAL A 72 -6.50 -5.94 6.64
C VAL A 72 -7.66 -5.12 6.11
N GLU A 73 -7.47 -3.81 6.03
CA GLU A 73 -8.41 -2.90 5.38
C GLU A 73 -8.23 -2.97 3.85
N LEU A 74 -9.31 -3.28 3.13
CA LEU A 74 -9.30 -3.34 1.66
C LEU A 74 -9.87 -2.07 1.04
N SER A 75 -10.84 -1.45 1.71
CA SER A 75 -11.40 -0.16 1.31
C SER A 75 -11.95 0.60 2.49
N ASN A 76 -11.96 1.91 2.34
CA ASN A 76 -12.57 2.84 3.25
C ASN A 76 -13.15 4.04 2.48
N ASN A 77 -14.13 4.67 3.09
CA ASN A 77 -14.71 5.92 2.64
C ASN A 77 -14.04 7.10 3.37
N TYR A 78 -14.04 8.25 2.70
CA TYR A 78 -13.33 9.48 3.03
C TYR A 78 -13.54 10.07 4.43
N CYS A 79 -14.50 9.57 5.21
CA CYS A 79 -14.75 10.04 6.56
C CYS A 79 -13.94 9.21 7.58
N ASP A 80 -14.52 8.12 8.08
CA ASP A 80 -13.87 7.05 8.81
C ASP A 80 -14.73 5.78 8.65
N THR A 81 -14.18 4.63 9.02
CA THR A 81 -14.87 3.34 8.87
C THR A 81 -16.06 3.18 9.81
N GLY A 82 -16.23 4.06 10.80
CA GLY A 82 -17.35 4.08 11.75
C GLY A 82 -18.50 4.99 11.32
N CYS A 83 -18.33 5.82 10.29
CA CYS A 83 -19.35 6.72 9.76
C CYS A 83 -19.76 6.38 8.33
N CYS A 84 -18.84 5.84 7.51
CA CYS A 84 -19.12 5.53 6.11
C CYS A 84 -18.88 4.06 5.77
N GLY A 85 -18.49 3.23 6.76
CA GLY A 85 -18.16 1.82 6.55
C GLY A 85 -16.80 1.60 5.86
N GLY A 86 -16.27 0.41 6.06
CA GLY A 86 -15.07 -0.10 5.40
C GLY A 86 -15.16 -1.60 5.19
N VAL A 87 -14.43 -2.09 4.20
CA VAL A 87 -14.31 -3.53 3.94
C VAL A 87 -12.98 -4.00 4.48
N PHE A 88 -13.05 -5.06 5.28
CA PHE A 88 -11.89 -5.72 5.83
C PHE A 88 -11.90 -7.20 5.50
N VAL A 89 -10.73 -7.81 5.54
CA VAL A 89 -10.56 -9.26 5.57
C VAL A 89 -9.67 -9.65 6.72
N THR A 90 -10.02 -10.72 7.41
CA THR A 90 -9.07 -11.44 8.27
C THR A 90 -8.42 -12.53 7.44
N ILE A 91 -7.10 -12.46 7.29
CA ILE A 91 -6.28 -13.38 6.51
C ILE A 91 -5.61 -14.36 7.47
N GLU A 92 -5.87 -15.65 7.29
CA GLU A 92 -5.28 -16.73 8.08
C GLU A 92 -4.59 -17.76 7.17
N ARG A 93 -3.41 -18.25 7.59
CA ARG A 93 -2.71 -19.34 6.89
C ARG A 93 -2.91 -20.66 7.64
N CYS A 94 -3.55 -21.61 6.98
CA CYS A 94 -3.80 -22.97 7.46
C CYS A 94 -3.02 -23.97 6.61
N GLY A 95 -1.72 -24.10 6.86
CA GLY A 95 -0.84 -24.97 6.06
C GLY A 95 -0.75 -24.53 4.60
N GLY A 96 -1.24 -25.38 3.68
CA GLY A 96 -1.28 -25.09 2.24
C GLY A 96 -2.46 -24.22 1.79
N LEU A 97 -3.23 -23.66 2.73
CA LEU A 97 -4.43 -22.88 2.48
C LEU A 97 -4.30 -21.48 3.09
N VAL A 98 -4.78 -20.47 2.37
CA VAL A 98 -5.00 -19.13 2.89
C VAL A 98 -6.51 -18.87 2.90
N VAL A 99 -7.05 -18.49 4.05
CA VAL A 99 -8.48 -18.21 4.24
C VAL A 99 -8.66 -16.72 4.47
N TRP A 100 -9.62 -16.13 3.76
CA TRP A 100 -10.11 -14.78 4.00
C TRP A 100 -11.52 -14.83 4.55
N THR A 101 -11.69 -14.32 5.76
CA THR A 101 -13.01 -14.06 6.34
C THR A 101 -13.34 -12.59 6.17
N TRP A 102 -14.46 -12.31 5.52
CA TRP A 102 -14.86 -10.95 5.14
C TRP A 102 -15.60 -10.23 6.26
N GLU A 103 -15.39 -8.92 6.34
CA GLU A 103 -16.07 -8.03 7.28
C GLU A 103 -16.41 -6.72 6.59
N ASN A 104 -17.61 -6.17 6.87
CA ASN A 104 -18.03 -4.84 6.45
C ASN A 104 -18.60 -4.13 7.67
N THR A 105 -18.04 -2.98 8.00
CA THR A 105 -18.29 -2.33 9.29
C THR A 105 -19.55 -1.49 9.35
N ASP A 106 -20.10 -1.03 8.22
CA ASP A 106 -21.26 -0.11 8.26
C ASP A 106 -22.10 -0.02 6.97
N ASP A 107 -21.61 -0.52 5.83
CA ASP A 107 -22.38 -0.54 4.57
C ASP A 107 -22.91 -1.95 4.25
N ILE A 108 -23.86 -2.44 5.06
CA ILE A 108 -24.44 -3.79 4.91
C ILE A 108 -25.43 -3.91 3.74
N ARG A 109 -25.53 -2.91 2.85
CA ARG A 109 -26.49 -2.91 1.73
C ARG A 109 -26.21 -4.05 0.74
N VAL A 110 -24.96 -4.49 0.64
CA VAL A 110 -24.54 -5.61 -0.20
C VAL A 110 -24.07 -6.76 0.71
N PRO A 111 -24.62 -7.98 0.55
CA PRO A 111 -24.15 -9.15 1.29
C PRO A 111 -22.65 -9.39 1.04
N LEU A 112 -21.94 -9.72 2.11
CA LEU A 112 -20.57 -10.19 2.01
C LEU A 112 -20.51 -11.55 1.30
N PRO A 113 -19.45 -11.80 0.52
CA PRO A 113 -19.20 -13.14 -0.02
C PRO A 113 -18.92 -14.14 1.13
N PRO A 114 -19.07 -15.44 0.86
CA PRO A 114 -18.55 -16.45 1.78
C PRO A 114 -17.03 -16.35 1.92
N ASP A 115 -16.48 -17.03 2.92
CA ASP A 115 -15.04 -17.13 3.13
C ASP A 115 -14.35 -17.60 1.85
N SER A 116 -13.28 -16.89 1.49
CA SER A 116 -12.50 -17.20 0.30
C SER A 116 -11.29 -18.05 0.68
N HIS A 117 -11.11 -19.15 -0.03
CA HIS A 117 -10.13 -20.20 0.23
C HIS A 117 -9.15 -20.27 -0.93
N PHE A 118 -7.90 -19.90 -0.70
CA PHE A 118 -6.87 -19.88 -1.72
C PHE A 118 -5.83 -20.98 -1.47
N ASP A 119 -5.35 -21.59 -2.55
CA ASP A 119 -4.10 -22.36 -2.52
C ASP A 119 -2.95 -21.41 -2.15
N ALA A 120 -2.20 -21.74 -1.09
CA ALA A 120 -1.24 -20.81 -0.51
C ALA A 120 -0.06 -20.50 -1.46
N ASP A 121 0.37 -21.48 -2.26
CA ASP A 121 1.48 -21.29 -3.18
C ASP A 121 1.07 -20.37 -4.35
N ARG A 122 -0.14 -20.55 -4.89
CA ARG A 122 -0.68 -19.65 -5.92
C ARG A 122 -0.94 -18.24 -5.39
N TYR A 123 -1.41 -18.15 -4.15
CA TYR A 123 -1.62 -16.87 -3.46
C TYR A 123 -0.31 -16.11 -3.31
N ASP A 124 0.73 -16.76 -2.75
CA ASP A 124 2.04 -16.15 -2.56
C ASP A 124 2.69 -15.78 -3.91
N ALA A 125 2.57 -16.63 -4.93
CA ALA A 125 3.07 -16.33 -6.27
C ALA A 125 2.40 -15.11 -6.92
N GLU A 126 1.11 -14.87 -6.65
CA GLU A 126 0.42 -13.68 -7.16
C GLU A 126 0.91 -12.40 -6.47
N LEU A 127 1.16 -12.45 -5.16
CA LEU A 127 1.76 -11.32 -4.41
C LEU A 127 3.16 -10.99 -4.95
N ASP A 128 3.99 -12.01 -5.16
CA ASP A 128 5.33 -11.84 -5.69
C ASP A 128 5.29 -11.30 -7.14
N ARG A 129 4.37 -11.80 -7.96
CA ARG A 129 4.17 -11.33 -9.34
C ARG A 129 3.78 -9.85 -9.37
N VAL A 130 2.79 -9.44 -8.58
CA VAL A 130 2.36 -8.03 -8.58
C VAL A 130 3.47 -7.14 -8.03
N SER A 131 4.20 -7.54 -6.98
CA SER A 131 5.32 -6.73 -6.45
C SER A 131 6.46 -6.56 -7.47
N ALA A 132 6.71 -7.56 -8.32
CA ALA A 132 7.73 -7.52 -9.36
C ALA A 132 7.28 -6.84 -10.67
N ASP A 133 5.98 -6.58 -10.85
CA ASP A 133 5.46 -5.91 -12.03
C ASP A 133 5.67 -4.40 -11.92
N HIS A 134 6.64 -3.90 -12.67
CA HIS A 134 6.99 -2.49 -12.79
C HIS A 134 6.60 -1.90 -14.15
N SER A 135 5.84 -2.63 -14.97
CA SER A 135 5.51 -2.22 -16.36
C SER A 135 4.55 -1.03 -16.45
N TRP A 136 3.86 -0.73 -15.34
CA TRP A 136 2.89 0.35 -15.21
C TRP A 136 3.51 1.66 -14.67
N GLU A 137 4.74 1.62 -14.16
CA GLU A 137 5.34 2.74 -13.43
C GLU A 137 5.64 3.94 -14.35
N GLU A 138 5.23 5.12 -13.91
CA GLU A 138 5.77 6.37 -14.42
C GLU A 138 7.08 6.72 -13.69
N PRO A 139 7.89 7.67 -14.19
CA PRO A 139 9.14 8.07 -13.52
C PRO A 139 9.00 8.40 -12.03
N VAL A 140 7.87 8.97 -11.61
CA VAL A 140 7.60 9.29 -10.19
C VAL A 140 7.34 8.05 -9.33
N ASP A 141 6.69 7.02 -9.89
CA ASP A 141 6.47 5.73 -9.21
C ASP A 141 7.78 4.97 -9.06
N THR A 142 8.59 4.93 -10.12
CA THR A 142 9.94 4.35 -10.07
C THR A 142 10.81 5.09 -9.06
N ALA A 143 10.74 6.42 -8.99
CA ALA A 143 11.47 7.21 -8.00
C ALA A 143 11.05 6.85 -6.56
N ALA A 144 9.74 6.76 -6.30
CA ALA A 144 9.20 6.39 -5.00
C ALA A 144 9.67 4.99 -4.58
N ARG A 145 9.56 4.01 -5.48
CA ARG A 145 9.98 2.63 -5.24
C ARG A 145 11.48 2.51 -4.97
N LEU A 146 12.31 3.11 -5.82
CA LEU A 146 13.76 3.04 -5.67
C LEU A 146 14.22 3.73 -4.39
N LEU A 147 13.65 4.89 -4.06
CA LEU A 147 13.98 5.56 -2.81
C LEU A 147 13.56 4.70 -1.62
N ALA A 148 12.32 4.23 -1.57
CA ALA A 148 11.83 3.37 -0.48
C ALA A 148 12.70 2.13 -0.27
N ARG A 149 13.13 1.45 -1.34
CA ARG A 149 14.08 0.32 -1.25
C ARG A 149 15.44 0.74 -0.69
N ALA A 150 15.97 1.90 -1.10
CA ALA A 150 17.21 2.43 -0.54
C ALA A 150 17.08 2.73 0.95
N LEU A 151 15.94 3.27 1.40
CA LEU A 151 15.68 3.54 2.82
C LEU A 151 15.65 2.26 3.67
N VAL A 152 15.04 1.18 3.17
CA VAL A 152 15.00 -0.13 3.84
C VAL A 152 16.40 -0.69 4.02
N ALA A 153 17.20 -0.68 2.95
CA ALA A 153 18.56 -1.23 2.98
C ALA A 153 19.48 -0.51 3.98
N LEU A 154 19.13 0.70 4.39
CA LEU A 154 19.92 1.52 5.29
C LEU A 154 19.32 1.61 6.70
N ASP A 155 18.25 0.85 6.98
CA ASP A 155 17.50 0.87 8.25
C ASP A 155 17.02 2.29 8.64
N TRP A 156 16.82 3.15 7.64
CA TRP A 156 16.57 4.58 7.83
C TRP A 156 15.19 4.89 8.41
N TYR A 157 14.23 3.97 8.27
CA TYR A 157 12.88 4.16 8.81
C TYR A 157 12.92 4.33 10.34
N GLN A 158 13.77 3.55 11.04
CA GLN A 158 13.98 3.67 12.48
C GLN A 158 14.71 4.99 12.81
N ARG A 159 15.75 5.31 12.04
CA ARG A 159 16.60 6.49 12.27
C ARG A 159 15.80 7.81 12.23
N TRP A 160 14.81 7.90 11.34
CA TRP A 160 14.09 9.15 11.09
C TRP A 160 12.65 9.19 11.59
N ASN A 161 12.17 8.13 12.26
CA ASN A 161 10.79 7.99 12.74
C ASN A 161 9.77 8.12 11.60
N CYS A 162 10.04 7.47 10.47
CA CYS A 162 9.08 7.37 9.37
C CYS A 162 7.84 6.56 9.80
N LEU A 163 6.73 6.70 9.08
CA LEU A 163 5.51 5.94 9.37
C LEU A 163 5.80 4.43 9.45
N PRO A 164 5.32 3.74 10.50
CA PRO A 164 5.42 2.29 10.57
C PRO A 164 4.42 1.65 9.60
N GLU A 165 4.62 0.36 9.38
CA GLU A 165 3.62 -0.52 8.75
C GLU A 165 2.22 -0.29 9.35
N PRO A 166 1.13 -0.42 8.55
CA PRO A 166 1.10 -0.87 7.15
C PRO A 166 1.21 0.25 6.09
N TRP A 167 1.44 1.50 6.47
CA TRP A 167 1.29 2.69 5.61
C TRP A 167 2.44 2.94 4.61
N GLY A 168 3.19 1.89 4.26
CA GLY A 168 4.40 1.96 3.45
C GLY A 168 5.62 2.52 4.21
N LEU A 169 6.80 2.47 3.60
CA LEU A 169 8.09 2.88 4.18
C LEU A 169 8.25 4.41 4.32
N GLY A 170 7.12 5.13 4.47
CA GLY A 170 7.06 6.58 4.59
C GLY A 170 7.29 7.35 3.29
N VAL A 171 7.52 6.70 2.14
CA VAL A 171 7.64 7.33 0.82
C VAL A 171 6.34 7.14 0.04
N SER A 172 5.78 8.22 -0.49
CA SER A 172 4.58 8.17 -1.34
C SER A 172 4.71 9.09 -2.55
N VAL A 173 4.01 8.77 -3.63
CA VAL A 173 3.85 9.66 -4.77
C VAL A 173 2.95 10.84 -4.38
N GLY A 174 3.44 12.06 -4.63
CA GLY A 174 2.66 13.30 -4.57
C GLY A 174 2.13 13.63 -5.96
N ASP A 175 2.26 14.84 -6.47
CA ASP A 175 1.74 15.15 -7.82
C ASP A 175 2.37 14.29 -8.94
N ARG A 176 1.74 14.33 -10.12
CA ARG A 176 2.21 13.72 -11.37
C ARG A 176 2.44 14.78 -12.46
N GLY A 177 3.04 14.40 -13.58
CA GLY A 177 3.30 15.29 -14.71
C GLY A 177 4.35 16.37 -14.39
N GLU A 178 4.09 17.63 -14.75
CA GLU A 178 5.05 18.74 -14.59
C GLU A 178 5.40 19.05 -13.12
N LYS A 179 4.52 18.69 -12.18
CA LYS A 179 4.72 18.87 -10.74
C LYS A 179 5.12 17.58 -10.04
N ALA A 180 5.51 16.55 -10.80
CA ALA A 180 5.81 15.24 -10.28
C ALA A 180 6.77 15.32 -9.07
N HIS A 181 6.37 14.73 -7.96
CA HIS A 181 7.21 14.69 -6.77
C HIS A 181 6.90 13.49 -5.91
N ILE A 182 7.90 13.07 -5.14
CA ILE A 182 7.76 12.08 -4.08
C ILE A 182 7.84 12.79 -2.74
N THR A 183 7.14 12.24 -1.75
CA THR A 183 7.09 12.78 -0.40
C THR A 183 7.55 11.73 0.59
N MET A 184 8.39 12.14 1.54
CA MET A 184 8.69 11.38 2.74
C MET A 184 7.92 11.93 3.93
N ARG A 185 7.17 11.07 4.64
CA ARG A 185 6.42 11.42 5.85
C ARG A 185 7.15 10.95 7.10
N PHE A 186 7.25 11.85 8.09
CA PHE A 186 7.86 11.61 9.39
C PHE A 186 6.84 11.84 10.49
N ARG A 187 6.88 10.97 11.50
CA ARG A 187 6.16 11.19 12.75
C ARG A 187 6.95 12.17 13.62
N VAL A 188 6.27 13.20 14.11
CA VAL A 188 6.77 14.11 15.12
C VAL A 188 5.97 13.89 16.39
N GLU A 189 6.67 13.50 17.46
CA GLU A 189 6.09 13.51 18.80
C GLU A 189 6.06 14.95 19.29
N ASP A 190 4.89 15.58 19.25
CA ASP A 190 4.67 16.86 19.91
C ASP A 190 3.89 16.64 21.21
N SER A 191 4.33 17.28 22.29
CA SER A 191 4.10 16.82 23.67
C SER A 191 2.69 17.06 24.24
N SER A 192 1.64 17.21 23.43
CA SER A 192 0.30 17.48 23.97
C SER A 192 -0.88 17.16 23.04
N LEU A 193 -1.21 15.89 22.86
CA LEU A 193 -2.55 15.37 22.45
C LEU A 193 -2.77 14.98 20.97
N ALA A 194 -1.80 15.11 20.07
CA ALA A 194 -1.93 14.55 18.72
C ALA A 194 -0.59 14.14 18.10
N THR A 195 -0.57 13.03 17.36
CA THR A 195 0.56 12.67 16.50
C THR A 195 0.60 13.68 15.35
N ALA A 196 1.67 14.46 15.23
CA ALA A 196 1.86 15.38 14.12
C ALA A 196 2.74 14.75 13.04
N PHE A 197 2.46 15.08 11.78
CA PHE A 197 3.25 14.62 10.65
C PHE A 197 3.99 15.79 9.99
N ARG A 198 5.18 15.49 9.50
CA ARG A 198 5.93 16.39 8.61
C ARG A 198 6.22 15.69 7.30
N ARG A 199 6.30 16.48 6.24
CA ARG A 199 6.58 15.99 4.89
C ARG A 199 7.83 16.61 4.29
N TYR A 200 8.67 15.79 3.69
CA TYR A 200 9.82 16.22 2.91
C TYR A 200 9.60 15.89 1.43
N THR A 201 9.50 16.92 0.60
CA THR A 201 9.12 16.80 -0.82
C THR A 201 10.33 16.88 -1.72
N MET A 202 10.40 15.99 -2.70
CA MET A 202 11.48 15.91 -3.68
C MET A 202 10.88 15.84 -5.08
N ALA A 203 11.15 16.88 -5.89
CA ALA A 203 10.67 16.96 -7.26
C ALA A 203 11.34 15.88 -8.13
N VAL A 204 10.55 15.19 -8.94
CA VAL A 204 11.02 14.22 -9.94
C VAL A 204 10.90 14.88 -11.31
N THR A 205 12.02 15.02 -12.00
CA THR A 205 12.09 15.72 -13.30
C THR A 205 12.25 14.74 -14.45
N GLY A 206 11.79 15.11 -15.65
CA GLY A 206 12.02 14.33 -16.87
C GLY A 206 13.38 14.59 -17.54
N SER A 207 14.18 15.53 -17.03
CA SER A 207 15.43 15.98 -17.66
C SER A 207 16.65 15.10 -17.37
N GLU A 208 16.55 14.17 -16.43
CA GLU A 208 17.64 13.30 -15.99
C GLU A 208 17.12 11.91 -15.61
N PRO A 209 17.95 10.84 -15.69
CA PRO A 209 17.54 9.49 -15.30
C PRO A 209 17.03 9.41 -13.86
N VAL A 210 15.97 8.64 -13.62
CA VAL A 210 15.33 8.54 -12.31
C VAL A 210 16.29 7.99 -11.25
N GLU A 211 17.14 7.04 -11.64
CA GLU A 211 18.15 6.42 -10.78
C GLU A 211 19.15 7.45 -10.23
N ASP A 212 19.57 8.40 -11.08
CA ASP A 212 20.49 9.48 -10.69
C ASP A 212 19.80 10.48 -9.74
N GLN A 213 18.50 10.73 -9.94
CA GLN A 213 17.71 11.55 -9.01
C GLN A 213 17.62 10.89 -7.63
N VAL A 214 17.22 9.62 -7.60
CA VAL A 214 17.06 8.86 -6.36
C VAL A 214 18.38 8.74 -5.61
N ARG A 215 19.49 8.48 -6.30
CA ARG A 215 20.82 8.44 -5.67
C ARG A 215 21.13 9.75 -4.95
N ARG A 216 20.92 10.91 -5.60
CA ARG A 216 21.13 12.22 -4.97
C ARG A 216 20.18 12.47 -3.80
N PHE A 217 18.93 12.01 -3.90
CA PHE A 217 17.98 12.12 -2.79
C PHE A 217 18.47 11.33 -1.59
N ALA A 218 18.86 10.07 -1.78
CA ALA A 218 19.42 9.23 -0.73
C ALA A 218 20.68 9.86 -0.11
N GLU A 219 21.66 10.27 -0.91
CA GLU A 219 22.88 10.94 -0.43
C GLU A 219 22.59 12.17 0.43
N ARG A 220 21.61 12.98 0.01
CA ARG A 220 21.19 14.17 0.77
C ARG A 220 20.52 13.80 2.10
N ILE A 221 19.66 12.79 2.10
CA ILE A 221 18.97 12.30 3.32
C ILE A 221 19.96 11.68 4.31
N ASP A 222 21.02 11.03 3.82
CA ASP A 222 22.04 10.45 4.69
C ASP A 222 22.90 11.52 5.39
N THR A 223 23.18 12.60 4.66
CA THR A 223 24.10 13.68 5.09
C THR A 223 23.41 14.77 5.89
N VAL A 224 22.13 15.06 5.62
CA VAL A 224 21.37 16.14 6.26
C VAL A 224 20.04 15.59 6.78
N ASP A 225 19.70 15.92 8.03
CA ASP A 225 18.41 15.54 8.62
C ASP A 225 17.24 16.08 7.78
N PRO A 226 16.45 15.22 7.10
CA PRO A 226 15.38 15.67 6.22
C PRO A 226 14.26 16.40 6.97
N ARG A 227 14.13 16.21 8.29
CA ARG A 227 13.12 16.87 9.13
C ARG A 227 13.38 18.37 9.27
N SER A 228 14.63 18.81 9.11
CA SER A 228 15.01 20.22 9.15
C SER A 228 14.41 21.04 8.01
N ALA A 229 14.20 20.40 6.86
CA ALA A 229 13.58 21.00 5.67
C ALA A 229 12.13 20.52 5.46
N ALA A 230 11.60 19.67 6.35
CA ALA A 230 10.27 19.12 6.25
C ALA A 230 9.21 20.15 6.67
N GLN A 231 8.14 20.21 5.89
CA GLN A 231 7.00 21.10 6.12
C GLN A 231 5.97 20.40 7.00
N PRO A 232 5.21 21.13 7.83
CA PRO A 232 4.00 20.59 8.45
C PRO A 232 3.04 20.05 7.39
N GLU A 233 2.38 18.95 7.72
CA GLU A 233 1.28 18.38 6.91
C GLU A 233 -0.06 19.05 7.21
#